data_AF-A0A2V7XKH1-F1
#
_entry.id   AF-A0A2V7XKH1-F1
#
_cell.length_a   1.000
_cell.length_b   1.000
_cell.length_c   1.000
_cell.angle_alpha   90.00
_cell.angle_beta   90.00
_cell.angle_gamma   90.00
#
_symmetry.space_group_name_H-M   'P 1'
#
loop_
_entity.id
_entity.type
_entity.pdbx_description
1 polymer ?
#
loop_
_entity_poly.entity_id
_entity_poly.type
_entity_poly.pdbx_seq_one_letter_code
_entity_poly.pdbx_strand_id
1 'polypeptide(L)'
;MRAIKAGKRQGTLLVESGAIRSKDLVEGVIEQVQEIIYGVFQWEEGSFEFQEGALPSREVIVLRMSTADLVMEGVRRIERWTRIRRGVGGLGQQYALAADSASTMSDMALLKHEVDLIATLDGVMMLEEICAAARQSDFKVCRAVWGLWAAGVLDRVPQDAAPARKDKTEPHAERMRGAAVGREIDGFNELHRLVFELVSYELRERAPDFFETAFSRALGEEPMLFEGVSVDAAGELDAFALRRNIVAREIARYLAGLDRLLEIEAELARDVLGERKAAIIHDGLMAVKEKQLQRAGKPG
;
A
#
# COMPACT_ATOMS: atom_id res chain seq x y z
N MET A 1 -10.64 39.95 20.09
CA MET A 1 -10.89 38.64 20.74
C MET A 1 -11.73 38.80 22.01
N ARG A 2 -13.06 38.85 21.91
CA ARG A 2 -13.96 38.79 23.08
C ARG A 2 -15.39 38.50 22.62
N ALA A 3 -15.74 37.23 22.39
CA ALA A 3 -17.11 36.72 22.36
C ALA A 3 -17.15 35.18 22.22
N ILE A 4 -16.41 34.44 23.04
CA ILE A 4 -16.82 33.06 23.36
C ILE A 4 -17.66 33.19 24.62
N LYS A 5 -18.94 33.57 24.47
CA LYS A 5 -19.89 33.60 25.59
C LYS A 5 -21.05 32.66 25.25
N ALA A 6 -21.11 31.56 26.00
CA ALA A 6 -22.23 30.64 26.20
C ALA A 6 -23.00 30.17 24.94
N GLY A 7 -22.64 28.98 24.45
CA GLY A 7 -23.55 28.11 23.69
C GLY A 7 -23.61 28.28 22.16
N LYS A 8 -23.15 29.39 21.60
CA LYS A 8 -23.08 29.55 20.13
C LYS A 8 -21.78 28.97 19.55
N ARG A 9 -21.90 28.15 18.49
CA ARG A 9 -20.76 27.57 17.75
C ARG A 9 -19.99 28.67 17.00
N GLN A 10 -18.66 28.52 16.92
CA GLN A 10 -17.77 29.51 16.30
C GLN A 10 -18.14 29.82 14.84
N GLY A 11 -18.50 28.81 14.05
CA GLY A 11 -18.94 28.99 12.66
C GLY A 11 -20.19 29.87 12.54
N THR A 12 -21.17 29.69 13.42
CA THR A 12 -22.39 30.51 13.45
C THR A 12 -22.07 31.98 13.74
N LEU A 13 -21.13 32.25 14.66
CA LEU A 13 -20.71 33.62 14.97
C LEU A 13 -20.02 34.30 13.79
N LEU A 14 -19.21 33.56 13.01
CA LEU A 14 -18.52 34.09 11.83
C LEU A 14 -19.49 34.42 10.68
N VAL A 15 -20.55 33.63 10.53
CA VAL A 15 -21.63 33.91 9.57
C VAL A 15 -22.45 35.12 10.03
N GLU A 16 -22.85 35.15 11.31
CA GLU A 16 -23.60 36.28 11.90
C GLU A 16 -22.82 37.60 11.82
N SER A 17 -21.49 37.56 11.94
CA SER A 17 -20.63 38.75 11.83
C SER A 17 -20.31 39.15 10.38
N GLY A 18 -20.81 38.40 9.38
CA GLY A 18 -20.53 38.64 7.95
C GLY A 18 -19.08 38.35 7.53
N ALA A 19 -18.29 37.65 8.36
CA ALA A 19 -16.90 37.33 8.04
C ALA A 19 -16.78 36.20 7.01
N ILE A 20 -17.75 35.30 6.95
CA ILE A 20 -17.86 34.20 5.98
C ILE A 20 -19.32 34.02 5.54
N ARG A 21 -19.55 33.45 4.37
CA ARG A 21 -20.92 33.08 3.94
C ARG A 21 -21.29 31.70 4.51
N SER A 22 -22.58 31.44 4.71
CA SER A 22 -23.06 30.14 5.21
C SER A 22 -22.59 28.95 4.37
N LYS A 23 -22.49 29.11 3.05
CA LYS A 23 -21.97 28.06 2.16
C LYS A 23 -20.49 27.76 2.40
N ASP A 24 -19.68 28.80 2.63
CA ASP A 24 -18.23 28.66 2.87
C ASP A 24 -18.00 27.97 4.21
N LEU A 25 -18.89 28.17 5.19
CA LEU A 25 -18.87 27.43 6.46
C LEU A 25 -19.13 25.94 6.25
N VAL A 26 -20.13 25.58 5.46
CA VAL A 26 -20.47 24.16 5.21
C VAL A 26 -19.32 23.47 4.46
N GLU A 27 -18.78 24.10 3.42
CA GLU A 27 -17.63 23.60 2.66
C GLU A 27 -16.40 23.40 3.58
N GLY A 28 -16.05 24.42 4.37
CA GLY A 28 -14.90 24.31 5.29
C GLY A 28 -15.08 23.26 6.39
N VAL A 29 -16.31 23.00 6.85
CA VAL A 29 -16.59 21.90 7.80
C VAL A 29 -16.44 20.54 7.12
N ILE A 30 -16.92 20.38 5.87
CA ILE A 30 -16.72 19.15 5.10
C ILE A 30 -15.23 18.87 4.92
N GLU A 31 -14.47 19.87 4.48
CA GLU A 31 -13.01 19.76 4.29
C GLU A 31 -12.31 19.37 5.60
N GLN A 32 -12.62 20.05 6.70
CA GLN A 32 -12.04 19.73 8.02
C GLN A 32 -12.36 18.30 8.47
N VAL A 33 -13.61 17.85 8.29
CA VAL A 33 -13.99 16.48 8.66
C VAL A 33 -13.28 15.46 7.77
N GLN A 34 -13.18 15.73 6.47
CA GLN A 34 -12.43 14.88 5.54
C GLN A 34 -10.95 14.79 5.93
N GLU A 35 -10.30 15.91 6.25
CA GLU A 35 -8.90 15.91 6.71
C GLU A 35 -8.70 15.07 7.97
N ILE A 36 -9.62 15.16 8.94
CA ILE A 36 -9.58 14.34 10.16
C ILE A 36 -9.69 12.85 9.80
N ILE A 37 -10.69 12.48 8.98
CA ILE A 37 -10.93 11.09 8.57
C ILE A 37 -9.72 10.54 7.81
N TYR A 38 -9.20 11.27 6.82
CA TYR A 38 -8.05 10.85 6.02
C TYR A 38 -6.77 10.76 6.86
N GLY A 39 -6.63 11.58 7.90
CA GLY A 39 -5.54 11.47 8.87
C GLY A 39 -5.51 10.13 9.59
N VAL A 40 -6.67 9.50 9.84
CA VAL A 40 -6.75 8.18 10.51
C VAL A 40 -6.16 7.07 9.65
N PHE A 41 -6.25 7.15 8.31
CA PHE A 41 -5.65 6.14 7.41
C PHE A 41 -4.12 6.08 7.51
N GLN A 42 -3.48 7.13 8.04
CA GLN A 42 -2.04 7.17 8.28
C GLN A 42 -1.64 6.49 9.61
N TRP A 43 -2.57 6.15 10.50
CA TRP A 43 -2.24 5.55 11.80
C TRP A 43 -1.89 4.06 11.65
N GLU A 44 -0.80 3.62 12.28
CA GLU A 44 -0.34 2.21 12.21
C GLU A 44 -1.09 1.29 13.16
N GLU A 45 -1.55 1.85 14.27
CA GLU A 45 -2.20 1.15 15.37
C GLU A 45 -3.24 2.07 16.03
N GLY A 46 -4.24 1.44 16.63
CA GLY A 46 -5.33 2.14 17.31
C GLY A 46 -6.38 1.15 17.82
N SER A 47 -7.17 1.59 18.80
CA SER A 47 -8.32 0.86 19.31
C SER A 47 -9.58 1.66 19.01
N PHE A 48 -10.62 0.99 18.55
CA PHE A 48 -11.94 1.58 18.36
C PHE A 48 -12.99 0.74 19.08
N GLU A 49 -14.09 1.38 19.44
CA GLU A 49 -15.29 0.74 19.98
C GLU A 49 -16.50 1.33 19.26
N PHE A 50 -17.42 0.47 18.82
CA PHE A 50 -18.72 0.92 18.35
C PHE A 50 -19.70 0.92 19.52
N GLN A 51 -20.20 2.11 19.86
CA GLN A 51 -21.24 2.27 20.86
C GLN A 51 -22.54 2.63 20.15
N GLU A 52 -23.48 1.67 20.13
CA GLU A 52 -24.80 1.90 19.58
C GLU A 52 -25.54 2.95 20.44
N GLY A 53 -26.11 3.96 19.79
CA GLY A 53 -26.76 5.06 20.48
C GLY A 53 -27.65 5.87 19.54
N ALA A 54 -28.47 6.76 20.12
CA ALA A 54 -29.28 7.65 19.32
C ALA A 54 -28.40 8.64 18.54
N LEU A 55 -28.73 8.84 17.26
CA LEU A 55 -28.06 9.86 16.45
C LEU A 55 -28.19 11.24 17.11
N PRO A 56 -27.14 12.08 17.09
CA PRO A 56 -27.19 13.41 17.67
C PRO A 56 -28.34 14.23 17.09
N SER A 57 -29.36 14.54 17.90
CA SER A 57 -30.57 15.25 17.45
C SER A 57 -30.38 16.77 17.26
N ARG A 58 -29.18 17.29 17.54
CA ARG A 58 -28.86 18.74 17.60
C ARG A 58 -27.65 19.15 16.74
N GLU A 59 -27.35 18.43 15.67
CA GLU A 59 -26.38 18.91 14.69
C GLU A 59 -27.03 19.88 13.70
N VAL A 60 -26.46 21.08 13.62
CA VAL A 60 -26.96 22.16 12.74
C VAL A 60 -26.50 21.95 11.29
N ILE A 61 -25.47 21.13 11.07
CA ILE A 61 -24.89 20.86 9.75
C ILE A 61 -24.94 19.35 9.52
N VAL A 62 -25.81 18.92 8.60
CA VAL A 62 -25.82 17.54 8.11
C VAL A 62 -24.86 17.46 6.94
N LEU A 63 -23.77 16.71 7.13
CA LEU A 63 -22.78 16.50 6.08
C LEU A 63 -23.23 15.36 5.19
N ARG A 64 -23.41 15.63 3.90
CA ARG A 64 -23.72 14.61 2.90
C ARG A 64 -22.43 14.13 2.27
N MET A 65 -21.90 13.03 2.80
CA MET A 65 -20.67 12.39 2.33
C MET A 65 -20.89 10.88 2.21
N SER A 66 -20.38 10.31 1.12
CA SER A 66 -20.41 8.86 0.90
C SER A 66 -19.30 8.21 1.73
N THR A 67 -19.66 7.29 2.63
CA THR A 67 -18.67 6.51 3.39
C THR A 67 -17.77 5.69 2.46
N ALA A 68 -18.33 5.15 1.37
CA ALA A 68 -17.56 4.40 0.38
C ALA A 68 -16.51 5.28 -0.31
N ASP A 69 -16.85 6.52 -0.69
CA ASP A 69 -15.88 7.46 -1.27
C ASP A 69 -14.78 7.86 -0.28
N LEU A 70 -15.14 8.11 0.98
CA LEU A 70 -14.16 8.42 2.03
C LEU A 70 -13.18 7.26 2.24
N VAL A 71 -13.66 6.01 2.20
CA VAL A 71 -12.83 4.82 2.31
C VAL A 71 -11.92 4.68 1.10
N MET A 72 -12.45 4.80 -0.11
CA MET A 72 -11.65 4.73 -1.34
C MET A 72 -10.55 5.78 -1.34
N GLU A 73 -10.90 7.04 -1.06
CA GLU A 73 -9.94 8.14 -1.03
C GLU A 73 -8.91 7.99 0.10
N GLY A 74 -9.33 7.49 1.27
CA GLY A 74 -8.43 7.16 2.37
C GLY A 74 -7.41 6.08 1.99
N VAL A 75 -7.86 4.98 1.36
CA VAL A 75 -6.98 3.89 0.92
C VAL A 75 -6.04 4.33 -0.20
N ARG A 76 -6.50 5.19 -1.15
CA ARG A 76 -5.65 5.74 -2.22
C ARG A 76 -4.45 6.53 -1.71
N ARG A 77 -4.54 7.10 -0.50
CA ARG A 77 -3.46 7.88 0.13
C ARG A 77 -2.40 7.00 0.80
N ILE A 78 -2.62 5.69 0.89
CA ILE A 78 -1.66 4.77 1.47
C ILE A 78 -0.60 4.45 0.42
N GLU A 79 0.63 4.86 0.74
CA GLU A 79 1.82 4.71 -0.11
C GLU A 79 2.80 3.66 0.42
N ARG A 80 2.43 2.90 1.47
CA ARG A 80 3.27 1.85 2.05
C ARG A 80 2.77 0.47 1.68
N TRP A 81 3.62 -0.33 1.05
CA TRP A 81 3.29 -1.65 0.53
C TRP A 81 2.95 -2.64 1.63
N THR A 82 3.74 -2.69 2.70
CA THR A 82 3.46 -3.53 3.88
C THR A 82 2.05 -3.31 4.45
N ARG A 83 1.55 -2.08 4.43
CA ARG A 83 0.18 -1.73 4.83
C ARG A 83 -0.85 -2.28 3.85
N ILE A 84 -0.67 -2.03 2.56
CA ILE A 84 -1.55 -2.57 1.51
C ILE A 84 -1.63 -4.09 1.61
N ARG A 85 -0.48 -4.78 1.74
CA ARG A 85 -0.39 -6.23 1.86
C ARG A 85 -1.14 -6.77 3.08
N ARG A 86 -1.02 -6.12 4.23
CA ARG A 86 -1.77 -6.50 5.45
C ARG A 86 -3.27 -6.29 5.24
N GLY A 87 -3.66 -5.21 4.56
CA GLY A 87 -5.04 -4.83 4.29
C GLY A 87 -5.74 -5.68 3.23
N VAL A 88 -5.04 -6.12 2.18
CA VAL A 88 -5.57 -6.94 1.08
C VAL A 88 -5.35 -8.46 1.30
N GLY A 89 -4.38 -8.85 2.12
CA GLY A 89 -4.05 -10.26 2.34
C GLY A 89 -3.06 -10.82 1.32
N GLY A 90 -2.87 -12.15 1.35
CA GLY A 90 -1.92 -12.84 0.48
C GLY A 90 -2.44 -13.13 -0.93
N LEU A 91 -1.56 -13.54 -1.85
CA LEU A 91 -1.89 -13.91 -3.25
C LEU A 91 -3.07 -14.88 -3.40
N GLY A 92 -3.19 -15.85 -2.48
CA GLY A 92 -4.27 -16.84 -2.50
C GLY A 92 -5.59 -16.34 -1.90
N GLN A 93 -5.68 -15.10 -1.44
CA GLN A 93 -6.96 -14.52 -1.02
C GLN A 93 -7.85 -14.37 -2.24
N GLN A 94 -9.09 -14.82 -2.10
CA GLN A 94 -10.09 -14.75 -3.17
C GLN A 94 -11.05 -13.59 -2.95
N TYR A 95 -11.47 -13.00 -4.06
CA TYR A 95 -12.41 -11.88 -4.14
C TYR A 95 -13.49 -12.16 -5.17
N ALA A 96 -14.68 -11.63 -4.92
CA ALA A 96 -15.79 -11.58 -5.86
C ALA A 96 -16.51 -10.24 -5.75
N LEU A 97 -17.29 -9.88 -6.76
CA LEU A 97 -18.19 -8.74 -6.65
C LEU A 97 -19.25 -9.01 -5.58
N ALA A 98 -19.47 -8.02 -4.72
CA ALA A 98 -20.55 -8.08 -3.73
C ALA A 98 -21.91 -8.12 -4.42
N ALA A 99 -22.90 -8.77 -3.79
CA ALA A 99 -24.24 -8.91 -4.34
C ALA A 99 -24.88 -7.56 -4.70
N ASP A 100 -24.67 -6.53 -3.87
CA ASP A 100 -25.23 -5.19 -4.04
C ASP A 100 -24.24 -4.18 -4.65
N SER A 101 -23.14 -4.67 -5.23
CA SER A 101 -22.04 -3.85 -5.77
C SER A 101 -22.51 -2.73 -6.71
N ALA A 102 -23.49 -2.99 -7.58
CA ALA A 102 -24.02 -1.99 -8.50
C ALA A 102 -24.63 -0.76 -7.79
N SER A 103 -25.29 -0.97 -6.65
CA SER A 103 -25.87 0.11 -5.84
C SER A 103 -24.80 0.87 -5.08
N THR A 104 -23.80 0.17 -4.55
CA THR A 104 -22.65 0.81 -3.89
C THR A 104 -21.88 1.69 -4.88
N MET A 105 -21.65 1.19 -6.10
CA MET A 105 -20.91 1.90 -7.14
C MET A 105 -21.62 3.13 -7.70
N SER A 106 -22.96 3.18 -7.71
CA SER A 106 -23.69 4.32 -8.29
C SER A 106 -23.47 5.62 -7.52
N ASP A 107 -23.16 5.51 -6.23
CA ASP A 107 -22.95 6.63 -5.32
C ASP A 107 -21.46 6.95 -5.11
N MET A 108 -20.57 6.36 -5.92
CA MET A 108 -19.12 6.47 -5.78
C MET A 108 -18.45 7.22 -6.94
N ALA A 109 -17.43 8.00 -6.60
CA ALA A 109 -16.49 8.61 -7.53
C ALA A 109 -15.31 7.66 -7.81
N LEU A 110 -15.57 6.60 -8.58
CA LEU A 110 -14.55 5.64 -9.01
C LEU A 110 -13.64 6.22 -10.11
N LEU A 111 -12.33 5.95 -9.98
CA LEU A 111 -11.35 6.29 -11.02
C LEU A 111 -11.44 5.28 -12.16
N LYS A 112 -11.07 5.71 -13.38
CA LYS A 112 -11.14 4.86 -14.58
C LYS A 112 -10.45 3.50 -14.39
N HIS A 113 -9.29 3.47 -13.74
CA HIS A 113 -8.56 2.22 -13.55
C HIS A 113 -9.22 1.28 -12.53
N GLU A 114 -9.97 1.81 -11.57
CA GLU A 114 -10.76 1.02 -10.61
C GLU A 114 -11.97 0.40 -11.33
N VAL A 115 -12.62 1.17 -12.23
CA VAL A 115 -13.69 0.66 -13.10
C VAL A 115 -13.16 -0.41 -14.06
N ASP A 116 -12.01 -0.16 -14.69
CA ASP A 116 -11.36 -1.13 -15.57
C ASP A 116 -11.04 -2.43 -14.80
N LEU A 117 -10.55 -2.33 -13.55
CA LEU A 117 -10.27 -3.48 -12.69
C LEU A 117 -11.54 -4.28 -12.36
N ILE A 118 -12.62 -3.60 -11.96
CA ILE A 118 -13.91 -4.23 -11.67
C ILE A 118 -14.41 -5.00 -12.90
N ALA A 119 -14.27 -4.41 -14.09
CA ALA A 119 -14.68 -5.05 -15.34
C ALA A 119 -13.86 -6.31 -15.70
N THR A 120 -12.68 -6.52 -15.10
CA THR A 120 -11.91 -7.76 -15.27
C THR A 120 -12.34 -8.89 -14.34
N LEU A 121 -13.13 -8.60 -13.31
CA LEU A 121 -13.56 -9.60 -12.34
C LEU A 121 -14.67 -10.47 -12.92
N ASP A 122 -14.37 -11.75 -13.12
CA ASP A 122 -15.33 -12.77 -13.54
C ASP A 122 -15.49 -13.82 -12.44
N GLY A 123 -16.60 -13.71 -11.69
CA GLY A 123 -16.89 -14.60 -10.57
C GLY A 123 -15.91 -14.46 -9.40
N VAL A 124 -15.37 -15.58 -8.94
CA VAL A 124 -14.40 -15.64 -7.82
C VAL A 124 -13.01 -15.71 -8.40
N MET A 125 -12.17 -14.73 -8.09
CA MET A 125 -10.78 -14.66 -8.56
C MET A 125 -9.81 -14.55 -7.39
N MET A 126 -8.66 -15.19 -7.50
CA MET A 126 -7.55 -15.00 -6.56
C MET A 126 -6.88 -13.65 -6.80
N LEU A 127 -6.35 -13.05 -5.73
CA LEU A 127 -5.63 -11.78 -5.81
C LEU A 127 -4.48 -11.85 -6.85
N GLU A 128 -3.78 -12.98 -6.92
CA GLU A 128 -2.75 -13.22 -7.93
C GLU A 128 -3.27 -13.13 -9.37
N GLU A 129 -4.44 -13.70 -9.64
CA GLU A 129 -5.08 -13.69 -10.96
C GLU A 129 -5.54 -12.27 -11.32
N ILE A 130 -6.07 -11.53 -10.32
CA ILE A 130 -6.48 -10.13 -10.48
C ILE A 130 -5.26 -9.26 -10.84
N CYS A 131 -4.14 -9.43 -10.13
CA CYS A 131 -2.89 -8.73 -10.42
C CYS A 131 -2.34 -9.08 -11.82
N ALA A 132 -2.36 -10.36 -12.19
CA ALA A 132 -1.86 -10.82 -13.49
C ALA A 132 -2.72 -10.34 -14.68
N ALA A 133 -4.03 -10.18 -14.49
CA ALA A 133 -4.95 -9.68 -15.51
C ALA A 133 -4.88 -8.14 -15.67
N ALA A 134 -4.41 -7.43 -14.65
CA ALA A 134 -4.35 -5.98 -14.64
C ALA A 134 -3.15 -5.42 -15.43
N ARG A 135 -3.32 -4.22 -15.99
CA ARG A 135 -2.27 -3.48 -16.73
C ARG A 135 -1.52 -2.46 -15.85
N GLN A 136 -1.65 -2.58 -14.54
CA GLN A 136 -1.05 -1.66 -13.56
C GLN A 136 -0.09 -2.43 -12.65
N SER A 137 0.77 -1.72 -11.92
CA SER A 137 1.61 -2.36 -10.91
C SER A 137 0.75 -3.05 -9.85
N ASP A 138 1.26 -4.15 -9.30
CA ASP A 138 0.58 -4.94 -8.27
C ASP A 138 0.21 -4.06 -7.06
N PHE A 139 1.07 -3.09 -6.71
CA PHE A 139 0.78 -2.06 -5.74
C PHE A 139 -0.55 -1.35 -5.98
N LYS A 140 -0.75 -0.81 -7.18
CA LYS A 140 -1.98 -0.07 -7.55
C LYS A 140 -3.18 -0.99 -7.57
N VAL A 141 -3.02 -2.22 -8.07
CA VAL A 141 -4.08 -3.22 -8.13
C VAL A 141 -4.51 -3.63 -6.73
N CYS A 142 -3.58 -4.04 -5.88
CA CYS A 142 -3.84 -4.44 -4.50
C CYS A 142 -4.46 -3.31 -3.67
N ARG A 143 -4.00 -2.07 -3.88
CA ARG A 143 -4.58 -0.89 -3.23
C ARG A 143 -6.04 -0.66 -3.67
N ALA A 144 -6.32 -0.79 -4.97
CA ALA A 144 -7.68 -0.71 -5.49
C ALA A 144 -8.57 -1.86 -4.97
N VAL A 145 -8.10 -3.10 -5.01
CA VAL A 145 -8.83 -4.26 -4.46
C VAL A 145 -9.13 -4.08 -2.96
N TRP A 146 -8.15 -3.61 -2.19
CA TRP A 146 -8.37 -3.33 -0.77
C TRP A 146 -9.43 -2.26 -0.55
N GLY A 147 -9.34 -1.13 -1.27
CA GLY A 147 -10.33 -0.06 -1.20
C GLY A 147 -11.72 -0.54 -1.57
N LEU A 148 -11.85 -1.26 -2.69
CA LEU A 148 -13.13 -1.78 -3.19
C LEU A 148 -13.75 -2.79 -2.22
N TRP A 149 -12.95 -3.65 -1.59
CA TRP A 149 -13.42 -4.54 -0.53
C TRP A 149 -13.86 -3.76 0.72
N ALA A 150 -13.05 -2.81 1.19
CA ALA A 150 -13.37 -2.00 2.36
C ALA A 150 -14.60 -1.10 2.14
N ALA A 151 -14.86 -0.69 0.90
CA ALA A 151 -16.03 0.08 0.50
C ALA A 151 -17.28 -0.79 0.25
N GLY A 152 -17.17 -2.12 0.30
CA GLY A 152 -18.29 -3.05 0.10
C GLY A 152 -18.62 -3.34 -1.37
N VAL A 153 -17.76 -2.98 -2.32
CA VAL A 153 -17.91 -3.32 -3.74
C VAL A 153 -17.46 -4.77 -4.01
N LEU A 154 -16.46 -5.24 -3.27
CA LEU A 154 -15.98 -6.63 -3.32
C LEU A 154 -16.23 -7.33 -1.99
N ASP A 155 -16.43 -8.64 -2.05
CA ASP A 155 -16.41 -9.53 -0.90
C ASP A 155 -15.13 -10.36 -0.88
N ARG A 156 -14.55 -10.53 0.32
CA ARG A 156 -13.55 -11.56 0.55
C ARG A 156 -14.25 -12.91 0.66
N VAL A 157 -13.85 -13.85 -0.17
CA VAL A 157 -14.33 -15.23 -0.04
C VAL A 157 -13.50 -15.93 1.06
N PRO A 158 -14.11 -16.42 2.15
CA PRO A 158 -13.40 -17.15 3.18
C PRO A 158 -12.77 -18.43 2.60
N GLN A 159 -11.49 -18.66 2.88
CA GLN A 159 -10.77 -19.83 2.35
C GLN A 159 -11.34 -21.17 2.86
N ASP A 160 -12.15 -21.16 3.93
CA ASP A 160 -12.84 -22.35 4.47
C ASP A 160 -14.20 -22.64 3.80
N ALA A 161 -14.71 -21.73 2.94
CA ALA A 161 -16.02 -21.85 2.29
C ALA A 161 -15.94 -22.13 0.76
N ALA A 162 -14.74 -22.30 0.21
CA ALA A 162 -14.57 -22.84 -1.13
C ALA A 162 -14.64 -24.37 -1.07
N PRO A 163 -15.33 -25.07 -2.01
CA PRO A 163 -15.22 -26.52 -2.09
C PRO A 163 -13.75 -26.88 -2.13
N ALA A 164 -13.37 -27.87 -1.30
CA ALA A 164 -12.02 -28.41 -1.20
C ALA A 164 -11.34 -28.32 -2.55
N ARG A 165 -10.18 -27.66 -2.56
CA ARG A 165 -9.23 -27.67 -3.68
C ARG A 165 -9.48 -28.90 -4.54
N LYS A 166 -9.80 -28.70 -5.82
CA LYS A 166 -9.16 -29.58 -6.79
C LYS A 166 -7.69 -29.31 -6.59
N ASP A 167 -7.08 -30.12 -5.73
CA ASP A 167 -5.65 -30.25 -5.57
C ASP A 167 -5.15 -30.62 -6.97
N LYS A 168 -4.91 -29.59 -7.79
CA LYS A 168 -3.74 -29.65 -8.64
C LYS A 168 -2.63 -29.65 -7.62
N THR A 169 -2.12 -30.85 -7.33
CA THR A 169 -0.96 -31.11 -6.51
C THR A 169 0.18 -30.19 -6.98
N GLU A 170 0.25 -28.98 -6.44
CA GLU A 170 1.51 -28.29 -6.28
C GLU A 170 2.29 -29.15 -5.29
N PRO A 171 3.39 -29.78 -5.72
CA PRO A 171 4.18 -30.62 -4.84
C PRO A 171 4.52 -29.86 -3.56
N HIS A 172 4.56 -30.52 -2.41
CA HIS A 172 5.01 -29.91 -1.15
C HIS A 172 6.33 -29.12 -1.31
N ALA A 173 7.20 -29.56 -2.22
CA ALA A 173 8.42 -28.88 -2.62
C ALA A 173 8.19 -27.49 -3.25
N GLU A 174 7.11 -27.26 -3.98
CA GLU A 174 6.76 -25.98 -4.61
C GLU A 174 6.21 -24.97 -3.59
N ARG A 175 5.42 -25.44 -2.62
CA ARG A 175 5.00 -24.64 -1.45
C ARG A 175 6.18 -24.24 -0.56
N MET A 176 7.08 -25.18 -0.26
CA MET A 176 8.30 -24.89 0.49
C MET A 176 9.23 -23.93 -0.26
N ARG A 177 9.33 -24.04 -1.59
CA ARG A 177 10.06 -23.10 -2.45
C ARG A 177 9.44 -21.71 -2.44
N GLY A 178 8.12 -21.60 -2.61
CA GLY A 178 7.42 -20.32 -2.57
C GLY A 178 7.58 -19.61 -1.22
N ALA A 179 7.55 -20.37 -0.12
CA ALA A 179 7.84 -19.85 1.22
C ALA A 179 9.31 -19.41 1.39
N ALA A 180 10.26 -20.10 0.76
CA ALA A 180 11.66 -19.67 0.74
C ALA A 180 11.84 -18.37 -0.04
N VAL A 181 11.30 -18.29 -1.26
CA VAL A 181 11.33 -17.06 -2.09
C VAL A 181 10.73 -15.87 -1.36
N GLY A 182 9.59 -16.06 -0.68
CA GLY A 182 8.98 -14.99 0.12
C GLY A 182 9.92 -14.45 1.21
N ARG A 183 10.64 -15.33 1.92
CA ARG A 183 11.61 -14.89 2.95
C ARG A 183 12.80 -14.14 2.37
N GLU A 184 13.29 -14.56 1.20
CA GLU A 184 14.40 -13.86 0.53
C GLU A 184 13.98 -12.46 0.08
N ILE A 185 12.77 -12.31 -0.48
CA ILE A 185 12.22 -10.99 -0.86
C ILE A 185 12.03 -10.11 0.37
N ASP A 186 11.48 -10.65 1.46
CA ASP A 186 11.30 -9.92 2.72
C ASP A 186 12.67 -9.47 3.29
N GLY A 187 13.69 -10.34 3.23
CA GLY A 187 15.06 -10.01 3.64
C GLY A 187 15.70 -8.93 2.75
N PHE A 188 15.48 -9.01 1.44
CA PHE A 188 15.90 -7.98 0.50
C PHE A 188 15.26 -6.62 0.79
N ASN A 189 13.94 -6.58 1.02
CA ASN A 189 13.23 -5.35 1.35
C ASN A 189 13.70 -4.72 2.67
N GLU A 190 14.15 -5.54 3.65
CA GLU A 190 14.78 -5.02 4.87
C GLU A 190 16.10 -4.28 4.58
N LEU A 191 16.90 -4.78 3.62
CA LEU A 191 18.15 -4.15 3.20
C LEU A 191 17.90 -2.89 2.36
N HIS A 192 17.01 -2.97 1.37
CA HIS A 192 16.71 -1.84 0.50
C HIS A 192 16.09 -0.67 1.29
N ARG A 193 15.22 -0.94 2.27
CA ARG A 193 14.69 0.09 3.18
C ARG A 193 15.79 0.81 3.96
N LEU A 194 16.85 0.12 4.37
CA LEU A 194 17.99 0.76 5.04
C LEU A 194 18.72 1.73 4.09
N VAL A 195 18.99 1.30 2.86
CA VAL A 195 19.61 2.16 1.83
C VAL A 195 18.71 3.36 1.58
N PHE A 196 17.41 3.11 1.42
CA PHE A 196 16.40 4.13 1.24
C PHE A 196 16.42 5.18 2.35
N GLU A 197 16.43 4.76 3.61
CA GLU A 197 16.46 5.65 4.77
C GLU A 197 17.74 6.51 4.81
N LEU A 198 18.91 5.88 4.68
CA LEU A 198 20.20 6.57 4.78
C LEU A 198 20.42 7.56 3.63
N VAL A 199 20.12 7.14 2.40
CA VAL A 199 20.27 8.00 1.22
C VAL A 199 19.22 9.11 1.24
N SER A 200 17.97 8.83 1.63
CA SER A 200 16.94 9.85 1.74
C SER A 200 17.26 10.91 2.79
N TYR A 201 17.84 10.50 3.92
CA TYR A 201 18.32 11.41 4.95
C TYR A 201 19.40 12.37 4.41
N GLU A 202 20.33 11.85 3.61
CA GLU A 202 21.46 12.61 3.08
C GLU A 202 21.10 13.48 1.86
N LEU A 203 20.26 12.99 0.94
CA LEU A 203 19.91 13.67 -0.32
C LEU A 203 18.64 14.51 -0.23
N ARG A 204 17.77 14.27 0.75
CA ARG A 204 16.49 14.97 0.94
C ARG A 204 15.66 15.01 -0.34
N GLU A 205 15.37 16.20 -0.87
CA GLU A 205 14.56 16.40 -2.09
C GLU A 205 15.18 15.76 -3.35
N ARG A 206 16.47 15.45 -3.34
CA ARG A 206 17.17 14.78 -4.46
C ARG A 206 17.14 13.25 -4.37
N ALA A 207 16.59 12.69 -3.29
CA ALA A 207 16.52 11.25 -3.11
C ALA A 207 15.63 10.52 -4.14
N PRO A 208 14.46 11.05 -4.55
CA PRO A 208 13.64 10.39 -5.56
C PRO A 208 14.38 10.17 -6.88
N ASP A 209 15.05 11.19 -7.41
CA ASP A 209 15.84 11.09 -8.65
C ASP A 209 16.95 10.02 -8.56
N PHE A 210 17.57 9.89 -7.38
CA PHE A 210 18.59 8.88 -7.12
C PHE A 210 18.00 7.47 -7.26
N PHE A 211 16.89 7.19 -6.59
CA PHE A 211 16.25 5.86 -6.61
C PHE A 211 15.62 5.56 -7.96
N GLU A 212 15.04 6.56 -8.62
CA GLU A 212 14.54 6.41 -9.98
C GLU A 212 15.68 6.05 -10.95
N THR A 213 16.85 6.67 -10.81
CA THR A 213 18.03 6.35 -11.61
C THR A 213 18.53 4.93 -11.33
N ALA A 214 18.64 4.54 -10.06
CA ALA A 214 19.08 3.20 -9.67
C ALA A 214 18.14 2.12 -10.19
N PHE A 215 16.84 2.30 -9.97
CA PHE A 215 15.81 1.36 -10.39
C PHE A 215 15.71 1.27 -11.91
N SER A 216 15.83 2.39 -12.64
CA SER A 216 15.83 2.38 -14.12
C SER A 216 17.02 1.62 -14.70
N ARG A 217 18.20 1.69 -14.06
CA ARG A 217 19.37 0.87 -14.45
C ARG A 217 19.11 -0.61 -14.18
N ALA A 218 18.63 -0.94 -12.99
CA ALA A 218 18.31 -2.32 -12.62
C ALA A 218 17.24 -2.93 -13.55
N LEU A 219 16.21 -2.17 -13.92
CA LEU A 219 15.19 -2.58 -14.89
C LEU A 219 15.79 -2.79 -16.30
N GLY A 220 16.76 -1.99 -16.69
CA GLY A 220 17.47 -2.16 -17.97
C GLY A 220 18.37 -3.40 -17.99
N GLU A 221 19.00 -3.74 -16.87
CA GLU A 221 19.86 -4.93 -16.73
C GLU A 221 19.03 -6.22 -16.56
N GLU A 222 17.97 -6.19 -15.74
CA GLU A 222 17.14 -7.34 -15.37
C GLU A 222 15.64 -7.07 -15.60
N PRO A 223 15.20 -6.89 -16.86
CA PRO A 223 13.82 -6.50 -17.16
C PRO A 223 12.82 -7.54 -16.67
N MET A 224 13.13 -8.82 -16.81
CA MET A 224 12.24 -9.91 -16.37
C MET A 224 12.02 -9.94 -14.85
N LEU A 225 12.90 -9.33 -14.05
CA LEU A 225 12.77 -9.27 -12.59
C LEU A 225 12.01 -8.04 -12.14
N PHE A 226 12.31 -6.87 -12.72
CA PHE A 226 11.81 -5.59 -12.24
C PHE A 226 10.61 -5.04 -13.04
N GLU A 227 10.21 -5.67 -14.15
CA GLU A 227 9.04 -5.25 -14.92
C GLU A 227 7.77 -5.25 -14.06
N GLY A 228 7.09 -4.11 -14.01
CA GLY A 228 5.86 -3.91 -13.24
C GLY A 228 6.06 -3.83 -11.72
N VAL A 229 7.30 -3.94 -11.22
CA VAL A 229 7.61 -3.79 -9.80
C VAL A 229 7.64 -2.30 -9.44
N SER A 230 6.95 -1.93 -8.37
CA SER A 230 7.00 -0.58 -7.81
C SER A 230 7.76 -0.54 -6.49
N VAL A 231 8.37 0.60 -6.20
CA VAL A 231 8.98 0.93 -4.91
C VAL A 231 8.05 1.89 -4.17
N ASP A 232 7.80 1.60 -2.90
CA ASP A 232 6.92 2.39 -2.04
C ASP A 232 7.65 3.58 -1.36
N ALA A 233 6.93 4.40 -0.61
CA ALA A 233 7.53 5.58 0.05
C ALA A 233 8.50 5.26 1.21
N ALA A 234 8.59 4.00 1.62
CA ALA A 234 9.54 3.49 2.61
C ALA A 234 10.72 2.73 1.96
N GLY A 235 10.77 2.66 0.63
CA GLY A 235 11.78 1.89 -0.08
C GLY A 235 11.51 0.38 -0.06
N GLU A 236 10.28 -0.08 0.06
CA GLU A 236 9.96 -1.50 -0.10
C GLU A 236 9.55 -1.79 -1.55
N LEU A 237 10.11 -2.86 -2.13
CA LEU A 237 9.68 -3.34 -3.43
C LEU A 237 8.44 -4.22 -3.29
N ASP A 238 7.61 -4.16 -4.33
CA ASP A 238 6.43 -5.00 -4.47
C ASP A 238 6.78 -6.50 -4.50
N ALA A 239 6.62 -7.13 -3.35
CA ALA A 239 6.94 -8.55 -3.17
C ALA A 239 6.08 -9.50 -4.03
N PHE A 240 4.88 -9.09 -4.46
CA PHE A 240 4.04 -9.90 -5.33
C PHE A 240 4.50 -9.82 -6.77
N ALA A 241 4.78 -8.61 -7.26
CA ALA A 241 5.34 -8.42 -8.59
C ALA A 241 6.68 -9.17 -8.70
N LEU A 242 7.55 -9.04 -7.69
CA LEU A 242 8.80 -9.79 -7.62
C LEU A 242 8.57 -11.30 -7.62
N ARG A 243 7.65 -11.81 -6.79
CA ARG A 243 7.37 -13.25 -6.72
C ARG A 243 6.79 -13.80 -8.02
N ARG A 244 5.92 -13.06 -8.70
CA ARG A 244 5.38 -13.43 -10.02
C ARG A 244 6.49 -13.48 -11.07
N ASN A 245 7.40 -12.52 -11.01
CA ASN A 245 8.53 -12.43 -11.93
C ASN A 245 9.56 -13.55 -11.68
N ILE A 246 9.64 -14.10 -10.46
CA ILE A 246 10.52 -15.21 -10.10
C ILE A 246 9.96 -16.55 -10.60
N VAL A 247 10.50 -17.04 -11.71
CA VAL A 247 10.17 -18.37 -12.25
C VAL A 247 10.90 -19.47 -11.47
N ALA A 248 10.20 -20.56 -11.15
CA ALA A 248 10.66 -21.64 -10.26
C ALA A 248 12.03 -22.28 -10.59
N ARG A 249 12.51 -22.16 -11.84
CA ARG A 249 13.79 -22.74 -12.29
C ARG A 249 14.97 -21.78 -12.21
N GLU A 250 14.73 -20.50 -11.93
CA GLU A 250 15.74 -19.44 -12.01
C GLU A 250 15.85 -18.59 -10.74
N ILE A 251 15.34 -19.09 -9.60
CA ILE A 251 15.34 -18.36 -8.32
C ILE A 251 16.71 -17.76 -8.01
N ALA A 252 17.80 -18.52 -8.15
CA ALA A 252 19.15 -18.02 -7.88
C ALA A 252 19.55 -16.83 -8.78
N ARG A 253 19.13 -16.83 -10.06
CA ARG A 253 19.37 -15.72 -10.98
C ARG A 253 18.62 -14.47 -10.53
N TYR A 254 17.36 -14.64 -10.14
CA TYR A 254 16.54 -13.52 -9.68
C TYR A 254 16.99 -12.96 -8.32
N LEU A 255 17.46 -13.81 -7.40
CA LEU A 255 18.07 -13.34 -6.15
C LEU A 255 19.36 -12.56 -6.43
N ALA A 256 20.18 -13.01 -7.38
CA ALA A 256 21.34 -12.24 -7.82
C ALA A 256 20.95 -10.89 -8.45
N GLY A 257 19.85 -10.85 -9.20
CA GLY A 257 19.30 -9.60 -9.74
C GLY A 257 18.82 -8.62 -8.66
N LEU A 258 18.27 -9.13 -7.55
CA LEU A 258 17.94 -8.30 -6.39
C LEU A 258 19.22 -7.73 -5.75
N ASP A 259 20.22 -8.57 -5.46
CA ASP A 259 21.52 -8.10 -4.96
C ASP A 259 22.16 -7.06 -5.91
N ARG A 260 21.99 -7.23 -7.23
CA ARG A 260 22.48 -6.29 -8.24
C ARG A 260 21.86 -4.89 -8.11
N LEU A 261 20.58 -4.78 -7.73
CA LEU A 261 19.98 -3.46 -7.46
C LEU A 261 20.69 -2.76 -6.29
N LEU A 262 20.97 -3.47 -5.18
CA LEU A 262 21.71 -2.88 -4.05
C LEU A 262 23.14 -2.47 -4.44
N GLU A 263 23.79 -3.23 -5.34
CA GLU A 263 25.10 -2.86 -5.88
C GLU A 263 25.04 -1.57 -6.70
N ILE A 264 24.06 -1.45 -7.60
CA ILE A 264 23.83 -0.23 -8.40
C ILE A 264 23.59 0.98 -7.48
N GLU A 265 22.80 0.81 -6.42
CA GLU A 265 22.56 1.86 -5.43
C GLU A 265 23.84 2.22 -4.68
N ALA A 266 24.67 1.25 -4.29
CA ALA A 266 25.94 1.52 -3.62
C ALA A 266 26.94 2.23 -4.53
N GLU A 267 27.01 1.85 -5.81
CA GLU A 267 27.82 2.53 -6.84
C GLU A 267 27.38 3.99 -7.01
N LEU A 268 26.08 4.22 -7.20
CA LEU A 268 25.51 5.57 -7.30
C LEU A 268 25.73 6.38 -6.02
N ALA A 269 25.58 5.77 -4.84
CA ALA A 269 25.80 6.44 -3.56
C ALA A 269 27.25 6.92 -3.42
N ARG A 270 28.22 6.13 -3.90
CA ARG A 270 29.63 6.54 -3.94
C ARG A 270 29.83 7.77 -4.83
N ASP A 271 29.22 7.78 -6.01
CA ASP A 271 29.34 8.89 -6.95
C ASP A 271 28.70 10.18 -6.42
N VAL A 272 27.54 10.07 -5.75
CA VAL A 272 26.74 11.23 -5.34
C VAL A 272 27.08 11.73 -3.93
N LEU A 273 27.30 10.82 -2.97
CA LEU A 273 27.53 11.14 -1.55
C LEU A 273 29.01 11.15 -1.16
N GLY A 274 29.88 10.60 -2.01
CA GLY A 274 31.30 10.43 -1.76
C GLY A 274 31.62 9.20 -0.91
N GLU A 275 32.88 8.76 -0.99
CA GLU A 275 33.39 7.51 -0.40
C GLU A 275 33.04 7.31 1.08
N ARG A 276 33.17 8.37 1.89
CA ARG A 276 32.95 8.27 3.33
C ARG A 276 31.50 7.91 3.67
N LYS A 277 30.53 8.49 2.97
CA LYS A 277 29.09 8.22 3.22
C LYS A 277 28.68 6.88 2.62
N ALA A 278 29.19 6.55 1.44
CA ALA A 278 28.98 5.24 0.84
C ALA A 278 29.50 4.10 1.73
N ALA A 279 30.65 4.28 2.39
CA ALA A 279 31.17 3.31 3.35
C ALA A 279 30.21 3.08 4.54
N ILE A 280 29.58 4.13 5.07
CA ILE A 280 28.60 4.00 6.16
C ILE A 280 27.37 3.21 5.70
N ILE A 281 26.86 3.48 4.49
CA ILE A 281 25.73 2.73 3.92
C ILE A 281 26.10 1.25 3.75
N HIS A 282 27.28 0.98 3.22
CA HIS A 282 27.80 -0.39 3.05
C HIS A 282 27.94 -1.12 4.39
N ASP A 283 28.53 -0.49 5.41
CA ASP A 283 28.69 -1.08 6.74
C ASP A 283 27.32 -1.38 7.39
N GLY A 284 26.36 -0.48 7.20
CA GLY A 284 24.98 -0.69 7.62
C GLY A 284 24.33 -1.91 6.96
N LEU A 285 24.47 -2.04 5.64
CA LEU A 285 23.99 -3.20 4.89
C LEU A 285 24.60 -4.50 5.39
N MET A 286 25.92 -4.52 5.62
CA MET A 286 26.62 -5.71 6.13
C MET A 286 26.14 -6.10 7.53
N ALA A 287 25.88 -5.13 8.41
CA ALA A 287 25.34 -5.40 9.74
C ALA A 287 23.93 -5.99 9.70
N VAL A 288 23.08 -5.59 8.75
CA VAL A 288 21.75 -6.19 8.56
C VAL A 288 21.86 -7.60 7.98
N LYS A 289 22.70 -7.81 6.96
CA LYS A 289 22.96 -9.15 6.40
C LYS A 289 23.47 -10.12 7.49
N GLU A 290 24.35 -9.67 8.38
CA GLU A 290 24.84 -10.49 9.50
C GLU A 290 23.71 -10.87 10.48
N LYS A 291 22.83 -9.92 10.83
CA LYS A 291 21.66 -10.20 11.67
C LYS A 291 20.69 -11.18 11.00
N GLN A 292 20.49 -11.07 9.69
CA GLN A 292 19.65 -12.01 8.93
C GLN A 292 20.22 -13.43 8.97
N LEU A 293 21.54 -13.59 8.78
CA LEU A 293 22.23 -14.88 8.90
C LEU A 293 22.09 -15.48 10.30
N GLN A 294 22.22 -14.67 11.36
CA GLN A 294 22.03 -15.13 12.75
C GLN A 294 20.59 -15.55 13.04
N ARG A 295 19.58 -14.90 12.44
CA ARG A 295 18.16 -15.30 12.54
C ARG A 295 17.90 -16.62 11.80
N ALA A 296 18.52 -16.82 10.63
CA ALA A 296 18.39 -18.04 9.85
C ALA A 296 19.08 -19.25 10.50
N GLY A 297 20.12 -19.03 11.31
CA GLY A 297 20.88 -20.08 12.01
C GLY A 297 20.33 -20.55 13.36
N LYS A 298 19.26 -19.94 13.89
CA LYS A 298 18.61 -20.43 15.12
C LYS A 298 17.58 -21.52 14.77
N PRO A 299 17.75 -22.77 15.26
CA PRO A 299 16.70 -23.76 15.15
C PRO A 299 15.50 -23.31 15.99
N GLY A 300 14.34 -23.17 15.34
CA GLY A 300 13.03 -23.05 15.99
C GLY A 300 12.56 -24.39 16.52
#